data_AF-A0AAX2JE99-F1
#
_entry.id   AF-A0AAX2JE99-F1
#
_cell.length_a   1.000
_cell.length_b   1.000
_cell.length_c   1.000
_cell.angle_alpha   90.00
_cell.angle_beta   90.00
_cell.angle_gamma   90.00
#
_symmetry.space_group_name_H-M   'P 1'
#
loop_
_entity.id
_entity.type
_entity.pdbx_description
1 polymer ?
#
loop_
_entity_poly.entity_id
_entity_poly.type
_entity_poly.pdbx_seq_one_letter_code
_entity_poly.pdbx_strand_id
1 'polypeptide(L)' 'MKIIWLTATQAAKRLNVSLETVYNMCRDGRLGGRYSRGNGKSKGSWMIDKGSLELFEENTTFKSIYQDKKESGQRRLF' A
#
# COMPACT_ATOMS: atom_id res chain seq x y z
N MET A 1 -19.48 11.58 -3.97
CA MET A 1 -18.72 10.33 -3.79
C MET A 1 -18.29 10.21 -2.33
N LYS A 2 -18.54 9.06 -1.70
CA LYS A 2 -18.10 8.83 -0.31
C LYS A 2 -16.64 8.38 -0.34
N ILE A 3 -15.74 9.17 0.26
CA ILE A 3 -14.32 8.82 0.36
C ILE A 3 -14.20 7.68 1.38
N ILE A 4 -13.65 6.55 0.95
CA ILE A 4 -13.41 5.39 1.80
C ILE A 4 -11.94 5.40 2.18
N TRP A 5 -11.67 5.49 3.48
CA TRP A 5 -10.32 5.50 4.00
C TRP A 5 -9.88 4.10 4.39
N LEU A 6 -8.68 3.72 3.97
CA LEU A 6 -8.00 2.47 4.31
C LEU A 6 -6.82 2.77 5.23
N THR A 7 -6.58 1.90 6.19
CA THR A 7 -5.35 1.93 6.98
C THR A 7 -4.15 1.51 6.13
N ALA A 8 -2.94 1.95 6.49
CA ALA A 8 -1.70 1.50 5.86
C ALA A 8 -1.58 -0.04 5.81
N THR A 9 -2.05 -0.74 6.84
CA THR A 9 -2.07 -2.21 6.87
C THR A 9 -3.02 -2.82 5.85
N GLN A 10 -4.20 -2.22 5.65
CA GLN A 10 -5.15 -2.68 4.62
C GLN A 10 -4.60 -2.46 3.22
N ALA A 11 -3.99 -1.30 2.96
CA ALA A 11 -3.32 -1.02 1.70
C ALA A 11 -2.15 -1.99 1.44
N ALA A 12 -1.34 -2.29 2.47
CA ALA A 12 -0.22 -3.22 2.35
C ALA A 12 -0.67 -4.63 1.97
N LYS A 13 -1.74 -5.14 2.62
CA LYS A 13 -2.35 -6.43 2.30
C LYS A 13 -2.89 -6.46 0.87
N ARG A 14 -3.53 -5.38 0.44
CA ARG A 14 -4.13 -5.28 -0.90
C ARG A 14 -3.07 -5.25 -2.00
N LEU A 15 -2.04 -4.42 -1.84
CA LEU A 15 -0.93 -4.31 -2.80
C LEU A 15 0.08 -5.46 -2.68
N ASN A 16 -0.03 -6.34 -1.69
CA ASN A 16 0.96 -7.37 -1.38
C ASN A 16 2.39 -6.79 -1.25
N VAL A 17 2.52 -5.77 -0.42
CA VAL A 17 3.78 -5.07 -0.12
C VAL A 17 4.00 -4.97 1.38
N SER A 18 5.21 -4.63 1.81
CA SER A 18 5.46 -4.35 3.22
C SER A 18 4.74 -3.08 3.66
N LEU A 19 4.44 -2.99 4.96
CA LEU A 19 3.85 -1.79 5.53
C LEU A 19 4.74 -0.56 5.29
N GLU A 20 6.06 -0.73 5.40
CA GLU A 20 7.05 0.31 5.13
C GLU A 20 7.00 0.80 3.68
N THR A 21 6.83 -0.10 2.71
CA THR A 21 6.62 0.28 1.30
C THR A 21 5.41 1.19 1.15
N VAL A 22 4.28 0.91 1.83
CA VAL A 22 3.11 1.80 1.80
C VAL A 22 3.44 3.16 2.42
N TYR A 23 4.15 3.20 3.54
CA TYR A 23 4.58 4.47 4.15
C TYR A 23 5.46 5.28 3.20
N ASN A 24 6.38 4.64 2.47
CA ASN A 24 7.24 5.31 1.50
C ASN A 24 6.44 5.79 0.29
N MET A 25 5.54 4.97 -0.25
CA MET A 25 4.63 5.37 -1.33
C MET A 25 3.77 6.58 -0.97
N CYS A 26 3.30 6.67 0.29
CA CYS A 26 2.55 7.83 0.76
C CYS A 26 3.44 9.08 0.91
N ARG A 27 4.67 8.91 1.41
CA ARG A 27 5.64 10.02 1.56
C ARG A 27 6.10 10.58 0.20
N ASP A 28 6.27 9.70 -0.78
CA ASP A 28 6.72 10.05 -2.13
C ASP A 28 5.57 10.53 -3.03
N GLY A 29 4.34 10.60 -2.51
CA GLY A 29 3.16 11.08 -3.24
C GLY A 29 2.55 10.09 -4.24
N ARG A 30 3.02 8.83 -4.27
CA ARG A 30 2.49 7.78 -5.14
C ARG A 30 1.12 7.26 -4.70
N LEU A 31 0.82 7.34 -3.40
CA LEU A 31 -0.49 7.05 -2.84
C LEU A 31 -1.05 8.28 -2.14
N GLY A 32 -2.24 8.69 -2.53
CA GLY A 32 -3.02 9.73 -1.90
C GLY A 32 -3.53 9.30 -0.53
N GLY A 33 -3.23 10.09 0.49
CA GLY A 33 -3.63 9.78 1.85
C GLY A 33 -3.42 10.95 2.80
N ARG A 34 -3.82 10.73 4.05
CA ARG A 34 -3.63 11.68 5.15
C ARG A 34 -2.80 11.03 6.23
N TYR A 35 -1.73 11.70 6.63
CA TYR A 35 -0.97 11.35 7.81
C TYR A 35 -1.67 11.91 9.05
N SER A 36 -1.88 11.07 10.06
CA SER A 36 -2.42 11.47 11.35
C SER A 36 -1.52 10.99 12.48
N ARG A 37 -1.11 11.93 13.34
CA ARG A 37 -0.33 11.64 14.54
C ARG A 37 -1.14 12.08 15.74
N GLY A 38 -1.49 11.11 16.61
CA GLY A 38 -2.16 11.42 17.86
C GLY A 38 -1.24 12.19 18.82
N ASN A 39 -1.82 13.05 19.65
CA ASN A 39 -1.09 13.79 20.67
C ASN A 39 -0.31 12.82 21.58
N GLY A 40 0.97 13.13 21.81
CA GLY A 40 1.86 12.31 22.64
C GLY A 40 2.41 11.04 21.99
N LYS A 41 2.06 10.70 20.73
CA LYS A 41 2.63 9.53 20.05
C LYS A 41 3.97 9.85 19.40
N SER A 42 4.91 8.91 19.44
CA SER A 42 6.21 9.01 18.75
C SER A 42 6.09 8.83 17.23
N LYS A 43 5.07 8.09 16.76
CA LYS A 43 4.78 7.85 15.33
C LYS A 43 3.29 8.02 15.04
N GLY A 44 2.97 8.63 13.90
CA GLY A 44 1.63 8.66 13.32
C GLY A 44 1.42 7.56 12.27
N SER A 45 0.18 7.47 11.78
CA SER A 45 -0.28 6.47 10.81
C SER A 45 -0.84 7.16 9.57
N TRP A 46 -0.76 6.48 8.42
CA TRP A 46 -1.43 6.93 7.19
C TRP A 46 -2.83 6.33 7.08
N MET A 47 -3.77 7.17 6.65
CA MET A 47 -5.03 6.75 6.05
C MET A 47 -4.98 7.01 4.55
N ILE A 48 -5.11 5.95 3.76
CA ILE A 48 -5.01 5.98 2.30
C ILE A 48 -6.42 6.10 1.74
N ASP A 49 -6.61 6.96 0.74
CA ASP A 49 -7.85 7.01 0.00
C ASP A 49 -7.95 5.76 -0.88
N LYS A 50 -9.05 5.00 -0.72
CA LYS A 50 -9.33 3.83 -1.55
C LYS A 50 -9.31 4.17 -3.04
N GLY A 51 -9.81 5.33 -3.45
CA GLY A 51 -9.81 5.74 -4.86
C GLY A 51 -8.39 5.93 -5.40
N SER A 52 -7.50 6.52 -4.61
CA SER A 52 -6.08 6.62 -4.98
C SER A 52 -5.41 5.25 -5.07
N LEU A 53 -5.79 4.30 -4.22
CA LEU A 53 -5.24 2.94 -4.26
C LEU A 53 -5.68 2.20 -5.53
N GLU A 54 -6.94 2.35 -5.92
CA GLU A 54 -7.50 1.76 -7.15
C GLU A 54 -6.83 2.36 -8.40
N LEU A 55 -6.68 3.69 -8.44
CA LEU A 55 -5.94 4.36 -9.51
C LEU A 55 -4.49 3.90 -9.59
N PHE A 56 -3.84 3.69 -8.45
CA PHE A 56 -2.49 3.14 -8.42
C PHE A 56 -2.45 1.72 -9.01
N GLU A 57 -3.37 0.84 -8.60
CA GLU A 57 -3.48 -0.53 -9.13
C GLU A 57 -3.70 -0.55 -10.66
N GLU A 58 -4.53 0.35 -11.20
CA GLU A 58 -4.85 0.42 -12.63
C GLU A 58 -3.71 0.98 -13.49
N ASN A 59 -2.95 1.93 -12.96
CA ASN A 59 -1.98 2.71 -13.74
C ASN A 59 -0.52 2.31 -13.48
N THR A 60 -0.26 1.38 -12.57
CA THR A 60 1.10 0.98 -12.19
C THR A 60 1.49 -0.36 -12.79
N THR A 61 2.73 -0.45 -13.29
CA THR A 61 3.40 -1.74 -13.54
C THR A 61 4.24 -2.18 -12.35
N PHE A 62 4.07 -1.54 -11.19
CA PHE A 62 4.84 -1.83 -9.99
C PHE A 62 4.64 -3.30 -9.57
N LYS A 63 5.73 -4.08 -9.67
CA LYS A 63 5.82 -5.40 -9.06
C LYS A 63 6.70 -5.32 -7.80
N SER A 64 6.13 -5.69 -6.67
CA SER A 64 6.89 -5.87 -5.43
C SER A 64 7.65 -7.19 -5.48
N ILE A 65 8.82 -7.26 -4.82
CA ILE A 65 9.59 -8.51 -4.67
C ILE A 65 8.76 -9.66 -4.04
N TYR A 66 7.70 -9.33 -3.30
CA TYR A 66 6.76 -10.30 -2.72
C TYR A 66 5.69 -10.78 -3.72
N GLN A 67 5.42 -9.99 -4.76
CA GLN A 67 4.55 -10.39 -5.87
C GLN A 67 5.30 -11.34 -6.82
N ASP A 68 6.58 -11.07 -7.11
CA ASP A 68 7.42 -11.94 -7.96
C ASP A 68 7.62 -13.34 -7.35
N LYS A 69 7.77 -13.42 -6.01
CA LYS A 69 7.87 -14.72 -5.31
C LYS A 69 6.61 -15.58 -5.43
N LYS A 70 5.44 -14.97 -5.65
CA LYS A 70 4.19 -15.72 -5.85
C LYS A 70 4.14 -16.35 -7.24
N GLU A 71 4.69 -15.68 -8.25
CA GLU A 71 4.83 -16.22 -9.61
C GLU A 71 5.92 -17.30 -9.68
N SER A 72 7.04 -17.16 -8.95
CA SER A 72 8.11 -18.16 -8.96
C SER A 72 7.77 -19.44 -8.19
N GLY A 73 6.83 -19.39 -7.24
CA GLY A 73 6.42 -20.55 -6.42
C GLY A 73 5.48 -21.54 -7.12
N GLN A 74 4.96 -21.21 -8.31
CA GLN A 74 4.06 -22.08 -9.10
C GLN A 74 4.77 -22.91 -10.17
N ARG A 75 6.11 -22.89 -10.23
CA ARG A 75 6.88 -23.87 -11.01
C ARG A 75 7.41 -24.95 -10.07
N ARG A 76 6.51 -25.81 -9.57
CA ARG A 76 6.93 -27.17 -9.24
C ARG A 76 7.19 -27.87 -10.57
N LEU A 77 8.44 -27.81 -11.01
CA LEU A 77 8.97 -28.80 -11.92
C LEU A 77 9.24 -30.04 -11.05
N PHE A 78 8.49 -31.10 -11.35
CA PHE A 78 8.57 -32.46 -10.84
C PHE A 78 7.97 -32.70 -9.45
#